data_AF-A0A8B6F695-F1
#
_entry.id   AF-A0A8B6F695-F1
#
_cell.length_a   1.000
_cell.length_b   1.000
_cell.length_c   1.000
_cell.angle_alpha   90.00
_cell.angle_beta   90.00
_cell.angle_gamma   90.00
#
_symmetry.space_group_name_H-M   'P 1'
#
loop_
_entity.id
_entity.type
_entity.pdbx_description
1 polymer ?
#
loop_
_entity_poly.entity_id
_entity_poly.type
_entity_poly.pdbx_seq_one_letter_code
_entity_poly.pdbx_strand_id
1 'polypeptide(L)'
;MRHVKTWCPENNDLKRKFNEEYEDIPSKKFKNKIQIEDGEDDVFKKLAKYARDETEDLWEEKVDKYLKNGMSETEAKHRANRKLRDDELDKFMWKYANLVHYILQLRVGRLHLKVVKFIEKLVQEGTEYKKAIKMAIRKYKNELDNYLDEVIEEEEEGEDGEQEDGDDDDEGGEESEEGDDDDDDEEGEGNDDIDDDEEEEDED
;
A
#
# COMPACT_ATOMS: atom_id res chain seq x y z
N MET A 1 10.19 -31.46 70.43
CA MET A 1 10.95 -30.20 70.32
C MET A 1 11.19 -29.91 68.85
N ARG A 2 10.72 -28.76 68.37
CA ARG A 2 10.78 -28.33 66.97
C ARG A 2 12.13 -27.69 66.70
N HIS A 3 12.83 -28.12 65.65
CA HIS A 3 14.02 -27.41 65.17
C HIS A 3 13.60 -26.35 64.16
N VAL A 4 13.72 -25.08 64.56
CA VAL A 4 13.62 -23.92 63.68
C VAL A 4 14.94 -23.83 62.91
N LYS A 5 14.92 -24.12 61.61
CA LYS A 5 16.03 -23.78 60.72
C LYS A 5 15.81 -22.36 60.21
N THR A 6 16.70 -21.49 60.70
CA THR A 6 16.91 -20.11 60.29
C THR A 6 17.04 -19.99 58.77
N TRP A 7 16.20 -19.12 58.23
CA TRP A 7 16.20 -18.61 56.87
C TRP A 7 17.34 -17.58 56.76
N CYS A 8 18.35 -17.83 55.93
CA CYS A 8 19.39 -16.85 55.59
C CYS A 8 18.97 -16.09 54.33
N PRO A 9 18.75 -14.76 54.39
CA PRO A 9 18.44 -13.94 53.24
C PRO A 9 19.73 -13.28 52.72
N GLU A 10 20.59 -14.05 52.06
CA GLU A 10 21.71 -13.51 51.30
C GLU A 10 21.78 -14.27 49.97
N ASN A 11 20.93 -13.86 49.03
CA ASN A 11 21.14 -14.01 47.58
C ASN A 11 19.95 -13.38 46.85
N ASN A 12 19.88 -12.05 46.89
CA ASN A 12 19.16 -11.29 45.90
C ASN A 12 19.89 -9.96 45.71
N ASP A 13 20.97 -10.02 44.93
CA ASP A 13 21.36 -8.89 44.09
C ASP A 13 21.91 -9.45 42.78
N LEU A 14 20.97 -9.57 41.85
CA LEU A 14 21.15 -9.82 40.43
C LEU A 14 22.07 -8.74 39.84
N LYS A 15 23.40 -8.93 39.97
CA LYS A 15 24.36 -8.31 39.05
C LYS A 15 24.18 -8.96 37.68
N ARG A 16 23.24 -8.42 36.90
CA ARG A 16 23.08 -8.70 35.47
C ARG A 16 24.39 -8.30 34.78
N LYS A 17 25.28 -9.27 34.57
CA LYS A 17 26.40 -9.12 33.63
C LYS A 17 25.80 -9.10 32.23
N PHE A 18 25.92 -7.96 31.56
CA PHE A 18 25.70 -7.82 30.12
C PHE A 18 26.75 -8.71 29.43
N ASN A 19 26.35 -9.89 28.98
CA ASN A 19 27.20 -10.76 28.16
C ASN A 19 26.97 -10.37 26.70
N GLU A 20 27.89 -9.59 26.16
CA GLU A 20 28.01 -9.23 24.76
C GLU A 20 28.64 -10.42 24.03
N GLU A 21 27.83 -11.44 23.76
CA GLU A 21 28.23 -12.63 23.02
C GLU A 21 27.02 -13.13 22.23
N TYR A 22 26.66 -12.38 21.17
CA TYR A 22 25.78 -12.87 20.11
C TYR A 22 26.64 -13.62 19.09
N GLU A 23 27.12 -14.81 19.48
CA GLU A 23 27.57 -15.80 18.51
C GLU A 23 26.37 -16.64 18.04
N ASP A 24 26.27 -16.75 16.72
CA ASP A 24 25.55 -17.78 15.96
C ASP A 24 24.04 -17.92 16.15
N ILE A 25 23.30 -16.99 15.51
CA ILE A 25 22.02 -17.36 14.90
C ILE A 25 22.36 -18.25 13.69
N PRO A 26 22.01 -19.55 13.65
CA PRO A 26 22.31 -20.38 12.50
C PRO A 26 21.50 -19.89 11.30
N SER A 27 22.15 -19.13 10.42
CA SER A 27 21.62 -18.79 9.10
C SER A 27 21.61 -20.08 8.27
N LYS A 28 20.55 -20.89 8.43
CA LYS A 28 20.23 -21.95 7.47
C LYS A 28 19.92 -21.26 6.16
N LYS A 29 20.91 -21.27 5.26
CA LYS A 29 20.85 -20.80 3.89
C LYS A 29 19.65 -21.42 3.17
N PHE A 30 18.52 -20.73 3.18
CA PHE A 30 17.37 -21.04 2.33
C PHE A 30 17.75 -20.68 0.89
N LYS A 31 18.35 -21.63 0.17
CA LYS A 31 18.59 -21.55 -1.27
C LYS A 31 17.44 -22.16 -2.07
N ASN A 32 16.20 -21.95 -1.64
CA ASN A 32 15.05 -22.18 -2.50
C ASN A 32 14.66 -20.83 -3.08
N LYS A 33 15.05 -20.59 -4.33
CA LYS A 33 14.42 -19.58 -5.19
C LYS A 33 12.94 -19.98 -5.27
N ILE A 34 12.10 -19.36 -4.45
CA ILE A 34 10.65 -19.42 -4.61
C ILE A 34 10.40 -18.78 -5.98
N GLN A 35 10.07 -19.59 -6.98
CA GLN A 35 9.65 -19.10 -8.29
C GLN A 35 8.22 -18.60 -8.12
N ILE A 36 8.08 -17.34 -7.70
CA ILE A 36 6.82 -16.63 -7.80
C ILE A 36 6.76 -16.15 -9.26
N GLU A 37 5.92 -16.79 -10.07
CA GLU A 37 5.71 -16.42 -11.49
C GLU A 37 5.19 -14.98 -11.65
N ASP A 38 4.61 -14.41 -10.58
CA ASP A 38 4.12 -13.03 -10.50
C ASP A 38 5.12 -12.22 -9.67
N GLY A 39 5.99 -11.45 -10.34
CA GLY A 39 7.08 -10.70 -9.71
C GLY A 39 6.60 -9.49 -8.88
N GLU A 40 7.56 -8.81 -8.24
CA GLU A 40 7.32 -7.52 -7.56
C GLU A 40 6.66 -6.49 -8.50
N ASP A 41 7.08 -6.46 -9.76
CA ASP A 41 6.52 -5.59 -10.80
C ASP A 41 5.01 -5.72 -10.96
N ASP A 42 4.45 -6.91 -10.79
CA ASP A 42 3.00 -7.14 -10.96
C ASP A 42 2.22 -6.62 -9.75
N VAL A 43 2.83 -6.60 -8.57
CA VAL A 43 2.26 -5.93 -7.39
C VAL A 43 2.27 -4.43 -7.61
N PHE A 44 3.38 -3.85 -8.07
CA PHE A 44 3.45 -2.42 -8.36
C PHE A 44 2.46 -1.97 -9.43
N LYS A 45 2.31 -2.74 -10.52
CA LYS A 45 1.31 -2.46 -11.56
C LYS A 45 -0.11 -2.47 -10.99
N LYS A 46 -0.44 -3.40 -10.08
CA LYS A 46 -1.76 -3.44 -9.43
C LYS A 46 -1.98 -2.23 -8.54
N LEU A 47 -0.99 -1.84 -7.73
CA LEU A 47 -1.09 -0.65 -6.89
C LEU A 47 -1.26 0.62 -7.73
N ALA A 48 -0.51 0.76 -8.83
CA ALA A 48 -0.63 1.88 -9.75
C ALA A 48 -2.01 1.91 -10.41
N LYS A 49 -2.54 0.75 -10.80
CA LYS A 49 -3.90 0.64 -11.31
C LYS A 49 -4.93 1.11 -10.27
N TYR A 50 -4.84 0.65 -9.02
CA TYR A 50 -5.76 1.10 -7.98
C TYR A 50 -5.67 2.59 -7.69
N ALA A 51 -4.48 3.19 -7.80
CA ALA A 51 -4.32 4.64 -7.66
C ALA A 51 -5.05 5.39 -8.78
N ARG A 52 -4.99 4.89 -10.02
CA ARG A 52 -5.72 5.43 -11.17
C ARG A 52 -7.22 5.25 -11.08
N ASP A 53 -7.66 4.05 -10.72
CA ASP A 53 -9.10 3.74 -10.58
C ASP A 53 -9.75 4.70 -9.55
N GLU A 54 -9.01 5.16 -8.52
CA GLU A 54 -9.47 6.15 -7.55
C GLU A 54 -9.41 7.61 -8.02
N THR A 55 -8.74 7.91 -9.13
CA THR A 55 -8.72 9.24 -9.77
C THR A 55 -9.59 9.31 -11.01
N GLU A 56 -10.27 8.23 -11.39
CA GLU A 56 -11.02 8.15 -12.65
C GLU A 56 -12.10 9.23 -12.75
N ASP A 57 -12.89 9.43 -11.69
CA ASP A 57 -13.96 10.45 -11.69
C ASP A 57 -13.39 11.87 -11.90
N LEU A 58 -12.26 12.19 -11.26
CA LEU A 58 -11.55 13.47 -11.44
C LEU A 58 -10.94 13.60 -12.84
N TRP A 59 -10.52 12.47 -13.42
CA TRP A 59 -9.99 12.44 -14.77
C TRP A 59 -11.09 12.72 -15.80
N GLU A 60 -12.24 12.07 -15.67
CA GLU A 60 -13.41 12.30 -16.52
C GLU A 60 -13.87 13.76 -16.45
N GLU A 61 -13.93 14.34 -15.24
CA GLU A 61 -14.28 15.75 -15.03
C GLU A 61 -13.31 16.69 -15.74
N LYS A 62 -11.98 16.46 -15.60
CA LYS A 62 -10.97 17.28 -16.27
C LYS A 62 -11.04 17.15 -17.79
N VAL A 63 -11.27 15.95 -18.31
CA VAL A 63 -11.42 15.72 -19.76
C VAL A 63 -12.65 16.48 -20.30
N ASP A 64 -13.79 16.36 -19.63
CA ASP A 64 -15.01 17.07 -20.02
C ASP A 64 -14.84 18.60 -19.96
N LYS A 65 -14.16 19.13 -18.93
CA LYS A 65 -13.79 20.56 -18.85
C LYS A 65 -12.96 21.00 -20.06
N TYR A 66 -11.94 20.24 -20.45
CA TYR A 66 -11.11 20.59 -21.60
C TYR A 66 -11.86 20.48 -22.94
N LEU A 67 -12.72 19.48 -23.10
CA LEU A 67 -13.57 19.34 -24.29
C LEU A 67 -14.54 20.52 -24.43
N LYS A 68 -15.17 20.95 -23.33
CA LYS A 68 -16.05 22.13 -23.31
C LYS A 68 -15.33 23.42 -23.69
N ASN A 69 -14.02 23.49 -23.42
CA ASN A 69 -13.17 24.61 -23.80
C ASN A 69 -12.66 24.54 -25.25
N GLY A 70 -13.13 23.58 -26.05
CA GLY A 70 -12.80 23.45 -27.47
C GLY A 70 -11.52 22.68 -27.77
N MET A 71 -10.91 22.04 -26.76
CA MET A 71 -9.72 21.20 -26.96
C MET A 71 -10.09 19.89 -27.67
N SER A 72 -9.17 19.37 -28.48
CA SER A 72 -9.36 18.05 -29.10
C SER A 72 -9.38 16.93 -28.05
N GLU A 73 -10.12 15.85 -28.31
CA GLU A 73 -10.25 14.74 -27.34
C GLU A 73 -8.90 14.13 -26.95
N THR A 74 -7.99 13.97 -27.91
CA THR A 74 -6.65 13.42 -27.66
C THR A 74 -5.81 14.33 -26.75
N GLU A 75 -5.92 15.63 -26.96
CA GLU A 75 -5.18 16.63 -26.19
C GLU A 75 -5.79 16.81 -24.79
N ALA A 76 -7.11 16.81 -24.68
CA ALA A 76 -7.84 16.85 -23.42
C ALA A 76 -7.45 15.67 -22.51
N LYS A 77 -7.43 14.45 -23.04
CA LYS A 77 -6.99 13.25 -22.32
C LYS A 77 -5.51 13.36 -21.91
N HIS A 78 -4.65 13.85 -22.79
CA HIS A 78 -3.23 14.02 -22.48
C HIS A 78 -3.00 15.06 -21.37
N ARG A 79 -3.69 16.20 -21.43
CA ARG A 79 -3.62 17.26 -20.42
C ARG A 79 -4.18 16.80 -19.07
N ALA A 80 -5.31 16.07 -19.07
CA ALA A 80 -5.87 15.47 -17.86
C ALA A 80 -4.90 14.47 -17.21
N ASN A 81 -4.32 13.55 -17.99
CA ASN A 81 -3.31 12.59 -17.51
C ASN A 81 -2.10 13.31 -16.89
N ARG A 82 -1.60 14.38 -17.53
CA ARG A 82 -0.46 15.14 -17.01
C ARG A 82 -0.81 15.83 -15.68
N LYS A 83 -2.01 16.39 -15.57
CA LYS A 83 -2.48 17.12 -14.38
C LYS A 83 -2.85 16.22 -13.20
N LEU A 84 -3.10 14.93 -13.42
CA LEU A 84 -3.42 13.96 -12.35
C LEU A 84 -2.24 13.08 -11.97
N ARG A 85 -1.10 13.21 -12.64
CA ARG A 85 0.06 12.35 -12.40
C ARG A 85 0.57 12.43 -10.96
N ASP A 86 0.61 13.62 -10.38
CA ASP A 86 1.13 13.82 -9.02
C ASP A 86 0.13 13.25 -7.99
N ASP A 87 -1.17 13.48 -8.18
CA ASP A 87 -2.24 12.89 -7.36
C ASP A 87 -2.24 11.35 -7.42
N GLU A 88 -2.08 10.78 -8.63
CA GLU A 88 -1.93 9.33 -8.84
C GLU A 88 -0.68 8.79 -8.13
N LEU A 89 0.43 9.53 -8.17
CA LEU A 89 1.68 9.15 -7.51
C LEU A 89 1.52 9.16 -5.99
N ASP A 90 0.88 10.18 -5.42
CA ASP A 90 0.64 10.26 -3.98
C ASP A 90 -0.25 9.13 -3.49
N LYS A 91 -1.34 8.83 -4.23
CA LYS A 91 -2.20 7.67 -3.94
C LYS A 91 -1.43 6.35 -4.05
N PHE A 92 -0.58 6.20 -5.07
CA PHE A 92 0.28 5.03 -5.20
C PHE A 92 1.22 4.87 -4.00
N MET A 93 1.90 5.94 -3.60
CA MET A 93 2.85 5.96 -2.48
C MET A 93 2.15 5.63 -1.16
N TRP A 94 0.96 6.18 -0.94
CA TRP A 94 0.15 5.87 0.24
C TRP A 94 -0.25 4.38 0.28
N LYS A 95 -0.70 3.81 -0.84
CA LYS A 95 -1.02 2.37 -0.93
C LYS A 95 0.19 1.49 -0.68
N TYR A 96 1.35 1.87 -1.23
CA TYR A 96 2.60 1.16 -1.00
C TYR A 96 3.02 1.23 0.48
N ALA A 97 2.94 2.40 1.10
CA ALA A 97 3.23 2.57 2.52
C ALA A 97 2.33 1.67 3.39
N ASN A 98 1.03 1.60 3.09
CA ASN A 98 0.10 0.71 3.78
C ASN A 98 0.44 -0.76 3.58
N LEU A 99 0.80 -1.16 2.35
CA LEU A 99 1.26 -2.53 2.08
C LEU A 99 2.48 -2.90 2.93
N VAL A 100 3.48 -2.01 2.99
CA VAL A 100 4.68 -2.21 3.83
C VAL A 100 4.29 -2.30 5.30
N HIS A 101 3.42 -1.40 5.77
CA HIS A 101 2.92 -1.40 7.14
C HIS A 101 2.26 -2.75 7.50
N TYR A 102 1.35 -3.25 6.67
CA TYR A 102 0.70 -4.55 6.88
C TYR A 102 1.70 -5.71 6.86
N ILE A 103 2.67 -5.72 5.94
CA ILE A 103 3.71 -6.76 5.91
C ILE A 103 4.51 -6.78 7.23
N LEU A 104 4.85 -5.60 7.77
CA LEU A 104 5.59 -5.48 9.03
C LEU A 104 4.77 -5.97 10.22
N GLN A 105 3.48 -5.61 10.30
CA GLN A 105 2.59 -6.10 11.36
C GLN A 105 2.37 -7.61 11.28
N LEU A 106 2.13 -8.14 10.07
CA LEU A 106 1.93 -9.57 9.85
C LEU A 106 3.17 -10.40 10.20
N ARG A 107 4.38 -9.84 10.06
CA ARG A 107 5.62 -10.51 10.44
C ARG A 107 5.68 -10.92 11.91
N VAL A 108 5.03 -10.16 12.80
CA VAL A 108 4.96 -10.48 14.24
C VAL A 108 3.67 -11.21 14.63
N GLY A 109 2.68 -11.26 13.73
CA GLY A 109 1.38 -11.88 13.96
C GLY A 109 1.48 -13.40 14.18
N ARG A 110 0.97 -13.88 15.32
CA ARG A 110 1.02 -15.31 15.68
C ARG A 110 0.32 -16.20 14.66
N LEU A 111 -0.88 -15.81 14.22
CA LEU A 111 -1.65 -16.58 13.24
C LEU A 111 -0.97 -16.56 11.87
N HIS A 112 -0.54 -15.38 11.39
CA HIS A 112 0.17 -15.25 10.13
C HIS A 112 1.44 -16.13 10.09
N LEU A 113 2.25 -16.14 11.15
CA LEU A 113 3.41 -17.02 11.26
C LEU A 113 3.06 -18.51 11.18
N LYS A 114 1.92 -18.94 11.76
CA LYS A 114 1.44 -20.33 11.62
C LYS A 114 1.08 -20.63 10.16
N VAL A 115 0.34 -19.72 9.50
CA VAL A 115 -0.08 -19.85 8.10
C VAL A 115 1.14 -19.96 7.18
N VAL A 116 2.10 -19.04 7.31
CA VAL A 116 3.32 -19.02 6.49
C VAL A 116 4.15 -20.30 6.68
N LYS A 117 4.40 -20.73 7.92
CA LYS A 117 5.12 -21.99 8.19
C LYS A 117 4.43 -23.20 7.58
N PHE A 118 3.10 -23.21 7.56
CA PHE A 118 2.35 -24.30 6.94
C PHE A 118 2.44 -24.26 5.40
N ILE A 119 2.39 -23.08 4.78
CA ILE A 119 2.64 -22.90 3.35
C ILE A 119 4.05 -23.38 3.00
N GLU A 120 5.06 -22.93 3.74
CA GLU A 120 6.46 -23.33 3.54
C GLU A 120 6.63 -24.85 3.61
N LYS A 121 5.97 -25.51 4.57
CA LYS A 121 5.97 -26.97 4.67
C LYS A 121 5.37 -27.62 3.42
N LEU A 122 4.21 -27.17 2.96
CA LEU A 122 3.56 -27.70 1.75
C LEU A 122 4.43 -27.52 0.50
N VAL A 123 5.09 -26.37 0.38
CA VAL A 123 6.00 -26.06 -0.73
C VAL A 123 7.24 -26.95 -0.68
N GLN A 124 7.80 -27.20 0.51
CA GLN A 124 8.90 -28.16 0.70
C GLN A 124 8.51 -29.59 0.33
N GLU A 125 7.24 -29.95 0.52
CA GLU A 125 6.66 -31.25 0.09
C GLU A 125 6.37 -31.30 -1.42
N GLY A 126 6.63 -30.22 -2.18
CA GLY A 126 6.44 -30.16 -3.63
C GLY A 126 5.07 -29.64 -4.06
N THR A 127 4.27 -29.08 -3.16
CA THR A 127 3.00 -28.43 -3.51
C THR A 127 3.26 -27.06 -4.14
N GLU A 128 2.60 -26.77 -5.25
CA GLU A 128 2.63 -25.46 -5.89
C GLU A 128 2.20 -24.34 -4.92
N TYR A 129 2.88 -23.19 -4.95
CA TYR A 129 2.68 -22.08 -4.02
C TYR A 129 1.22 -21.59 -3.95
N LYS A 130 0.57 -21.39 -5.11
CA LYS A 130 -0.84 -20.98 -5.20
C LYS A 130 -1.79 -22.00 -4.55
N LYS A 131 -1.50 -23.29 -4.71
CA LYS A 131 -2.27 -24.37 -4.08
C LYS A 131 -2.00 -24.47 -2.58
N ALA A 132 -0.75 -24.29 -2.15
CA ALA A 132 -0.35 -24.29 -0.75
C ALA A 132 -1.04 -23.16 0.03
N ILE A 133 -1.12 -21.94 -0.53
CA ILE A 133 -1.88 -20.83 0.06
C ILE A 133 -3.35 -21.24 0.28
N LYS A 134 -4.02 -21.74 -0.78
CA LYS A 134 -5.44 -22.14 -0.68
C LYS A 134 -5.66 -23.20 0.40
N MET A 135 -4.75 -24.16 0.53
CA MET A 135 -4.82 -25.19 1.58
C MET A 135 -4.59 -24.61 2.98
N ALA A 136 -3.67 -23.65 3.12
CA ALA A 136 -3.41 -22.98 4.38
C ALA A 136 -4.61 -22.16 4.85
N ILE A 137 -5.20 -21.34 3.96
CA ILE A 137 -6.40 -20.55 4.28
C ILE A 137 -7.55 -21.47 4.71
N ARG A 138 -7.78 -22.59 4.02
CA ARG A 138 -8.82 -23.55 4.44
C ARG A 138 -8.56 -24.17 5.81
N LYS A 139 -7.30 -24.48 6.13
CA LYS A 139 -6.93 -25.07 7.41
C LYS A 139 -7.12 -24.11 8.59
N TYR A 140 -6.78 -22.83 8.37
CA TYR A 140 -6.85 -21.79 9.39
C TYR A 140 -8.13 -20.95 9.29
N LYS A 141 -9.12 -21.39 8.51
CA LYS A 141 -10.36 -20.65 8.26
C LYS A 141 -11.04 -20.25 9.57
N ASN A 142 -11.26 -21.19 10.47
CA ASN A 142 -11.92 -20.90 11.74
C ASN A 142 -11.12 -19.91 12.61
N GLU A 143 -9.77 -19.99 12.61
CA GLU A 143 -8.96 -19.02 13.35
C GLU A 143 -9.04 -17.62 12.72
N LEU A 144 -9.29 -17.51 11.41
CA LEU A 144 -9.50 -16.23 10.71
C LEU A 144 -10.94 -15.72 10.90
N ASP A 145 -11.93 -16.60 10.85
CA ASP A 145 -13.34 -16.27 11.08
C ASP A 145 -13.52 -15.65 12.48
N ASN A 146 -12.85 -16.18 13.51
CA ASN A 146 -12.89 -15.60 14.86
C ASN A 146 -12.43 -14.13 14.91
N TYR A 147 -11.43 -13.72 14.11
CA TYR A 147 -11.03 -12.30 14.07
C TYR A 147 -12.09 -11.42 13.42
N LEU A 148 -12.89 -11.97 12.50
CA LEU A 148 -13.99 -11.23 11.90
C LEU A 148 -15.10 -11.02 12.92
N ASP A 149 -15.43 -12.06 13.68
CA ASP A 149 -16.42 -11.99 14.76
C ASP A 149 -16.01 -10.98 15.84
N GLU A 150 -14.74 -11.00 16.27
CA GLU A 150 -14.19 -10.02 17.23
C GLU A 150 -14.36 -8.56 16.75
N VAL A 151 -14.10 -8.28 15.46
CA VAL A 151 -14.27 -6.92 14.90
C VAL A 151 -15.75 -6.51 14.85
N ILE A 152 -16.65 -7.43 14.50
CA ILE A 152 -18.10 -7.15 14.46
C ILE A 152 -18.63 -6.87 15.87
N GLU A 153 -18.22 -7.67 16.86
CA GLU A 153 -18.60 -7.45 18.26
C GLU A 153 -18.10 -6.10 18.79
N GLU A 154 -16.87 -5.69 18.44
CA GLU A 154 -16.33 -4.36 18.80
C GLU A 154 -17.08 -3.19 18.15
N GLU A 155 -17.58 -3.37 16.92
CA GLU A 155 -18.39 -2.35 16.23
C GLU A 155 -19.81 -2.23 16.82
N GLU A 156 -20.43 -3.34 17.27
CA GLU A 156 -21.77 -3.35 17.88
C GLU A 156 -21.78 -2.81 19.33
N GLU A 157 -20.69 -2.93 20.08
CA GLU A 157 -20.59 -2.40 21.46
C GLU A 157 -20.26 -0.90 21.52
N GLY A 158 -19.97 -0.25 20.39
CA GLY A 158 -19.65 1.18 20.29
C GLY A 158 -20.84 2.14 20.14
N GLU A 159 -22.08 1.62 20.05
CA GLU A 159 -23.29 2.38 19.67
C GLU A 159 -24.28 2.60 20.83
N ASP A 160 -23.84 2.60 22.09
CA ASP A 160 -24.67 2.96 23.25
C ASP A 160 -23.97 3.96 24.20
N GLY A 161 -23.54 5.08 23.61
CA GLY A 161 -22.98 6.23 24.32
C GLY A 161 -23.89 7.46 24.20
N GLU A 162 -24.95 7.45 25.01
CA GLU A 162 -25.85 8.54 25.39
C GLU A 162 -25.63 9.92 24.74
N GLN A 163 -26.64 10.29 23.96
CA GLN A 163 -27.11 11.62 23.62
C GLN A 163 -27.14 12.55 24.85
N GLU A 164 -26.28 13.56 24.89
CA GLU A 164 -26.50 14.77 25.69
C GLU A 164 -26.67 15.96 24.73
N ASP A 165 -27.91 16.44 24.69
CA ASP A 165 -28.35 17.63 23.97
C ASP A 165 -27.55 18.87 24.44
N GLY A 166 -27.07 19.65 23.47
CA GLY A 166 -26.41 20.93 23.69
C GLY A 166 -26.52 21.82 22.45
N ASP A 167 -27.73 22.33 22.23
CA ASP A 167 -28.04 23.50 21.38
C ASP A 167 -27.05 24.65 21.65
N ASP A 168 -26.49 25.21 20.58
CA ASP A 168 -26.72 26.58 20.09
C ASP A 168 -25.47 27.22 19.46
N ASP A 169 -25.73 27.80 18.28
CA ASP A 169 -25.15 29.01 17.69
C ASP A 169 -23.64 29.07 17.37
N ASP A 170 -23.29 29.28 16.09
CA ASP A 170 -23.14 30.65 15.53
C ASP A 170 -22.41 30.64 14.16
N GLU A 171 -22.65 31.73 13.43
CA GLU A 171 -22.44 32.11 12.04
C GLU A 171 -21.01 32.04 11.44
N GLY A 172 -20.98 32.06 10.10
CA GLY A 172 -19.89 32.59 9.27
C GLY A 172 -19.14 31.51 8.48
N GLY A 173 -19.36 31.27 7.19
CA GLY A 173 -19.58 32.25 6.14
C GLY A 173 -18.24 32.86 5.74
N GLU A 174 -17.48 32.17 4.87
CA GLU A 174 -16.49 32.80 4.00
C GLU A 174 -16.15 31.87 2.84
N GLU A 175 -16.63 32.26 1.66
CA GLU A 175 -16.28 31.72 0.35
C GLU A 175 -14.84 32.13 0.04
N SER A 176 -13.93 31.15 -0.09
CA SER A 176 -12.58 31.42 -0.58
C SER A 176 -12.53 31.14 -2.09
N GLU A 177 -12.50 32.24 -2.83
CA GLU A 177 -12.19 32.41 -4.25
C GLU A 177 -11.30 31.33 -4.87
N GLU A 178 -11.78 30.81 -6.00
CA GLU A 178 -11.02 30.05 -6.98
C GLU A 178 -9.93 30.94 -7.59
N GLY A 179 -8.67 30.57 -7.35
CA GLY A 179 -7.52 31.11 -8.08
C GLY A 179 -7.33 30.36 -9.38
N ASP A 180 -7.87 30.91 -10.48
CA ASP A 180 -7.50 30.57 -11.85
C ASP A 180 -6.10 31.15 -12.14
N ASP A 181 -5.05 30.35 -11.93
CA ASP A 181 -3.73 30.62 -12.50
C ASP A 181 -3.65 30.03 -13.91
N ASP A 182 -4.15 30.83 -14.87
CA ASP A 182 -3.84 30.73 -16.29
C ASP A 182 -2.39 31.20 -16.55
N ASP A 183 -1.42 30.31 -16.38
CA ASP A 183 -0.08 30.48 -16.97
C ASP A 183 -0.11 29.93 -18.40
N ASP A 184 -0.50 30.84 -19.29
CA ASP A 184 -0.41 30.78 -20.74
C ASP A 184 1.02 31.17 -21.16
N ASP A 185 1.95 30.21 -21.11
CA ASP A 185 3.29 30.34 -21.71
C ASP A 185 3.20 29.99 -23.21
N GLU A 186 2.65 30.92 -23.99
CA GLU A 186 3.05 31.13 -25.39
C GLU A 186 4.44 31.77 -25.38
N GLU A 187 5.50 31.04 -25.74
CA GLU A 187 6.61 31.59 -26.51
C GLU A 187 7.36 30.47 -27.24
N GLY A 188 7.57 30.65 -28.55
CA GLY A 188 8.58 29.90 -29.28
C GLY A 188 8.24 29.53 -30.70
N GLU A 189 7.93 30.52 -31.54
CA GLU A 189 8.07 30.42 -32.99
C GLU A 189 9.49 29.92 -33.34
N GLY A 190 9.55 28.78 -34.02
CA GLY A 190 10.78 28.23 -34.57
C GLY A 190 10.49 27.66 -35.96
N ASN A 191 10.39 28.56 -36.94
CA ASN A 191 10.53 28.22 -38.34
C ASN A 191 11.94 27.63 -38.55
N ASP A 192 12.01 26.35 -38.87
CA ASP A 192 13.13 25.82 -39.65
C ASP A 192 12.55 25.26 -40.94
N ASP A 193 12.44 26.17 -41.92
CA ASP A 193 12.51 25.85 -43.33
C ASP A 193 13.78 25.01 -43.56
N ILE A 194 13.62 23.76 -44.01
CA ILE A 194 14.73 23.03 -44.62
C ILE A 194 14.22 22.35 -45.89
N ASP A 195 14.43 23.11 -46.96
CA ASP A 195 14.77 22.75 -48.33
C ASP A 195 14.39 21.34 -48.80
N ASP A 196 13.29 21.35 -49.53
CA ASP A 196 13.09 20.70 -50.83
C ASP A 196 14.42 20.60 -51.62
N ASP A 197 14.93 19.38 -51.80
CA ASP A 197 15.90 19.10 -52.85
C ASP A 197 15.42 17.85 -53.60
N GLU A 198 14.64 18.15 -54.65
CA GLU A 198 14.35 17.28 -55.76
C GLU A 198 15.65 16.89 -56.47
N GLU A 199 16.00 15.61 -56.50
CA GLU A 199 16.71 15.05 -57.66
C GLU A 199 15.94 13.82 -58.13
N GLU A 200 15.06 14.06 -59.11
CA GLU A 200 14.78 13.11 -60.18
C GLU A 200 16.03 12.91 -61.06
N GLU A 201 15.93 11.96 -61.99
CA GLU A 201 16.90 11.47 -62.98
C GLU A 201 17.57 10.15 -62.59
N ASP A 202 17.56 9.08 -63.39
CA ASP A 202 16.88 8.80 -64.65
C ASP A 202 16.96 7.28 -64.93
N GLU A 203 15.97 6.83 -65.70
CA GLU A 203 15.96 5.84 -66.78
C GLU A 203 16.89 4.58 -66.79
N ASP A 204 16.20 3.46 -67.03
CA ASP A 204 16.57 2.14 -67.64
C ASP A 204 17.41 1.09 -66.88
#